data_AF-A0AAJ6NN23-F1
#
_entry.id   AF-A0AAJ6NN23-F1
#
_cell.length_a   1.000
_cell.length_b   1.000
_cell.length_c   1.000
_cell.angle_alpha   90.00
_cell.angle_beta   90.00
_cell.angle_gamma   90.00
#
_symmetry.space_group_name_H-M   'P 1'
#
loop_
_entity.id
_entity.type
_entity.pdbx_description
1 polymer ?
#
loop_
_entity_poly.entity_id
_entity_poly.type
_entity_poly.pdbx_seq_one_letter_code
_entity_poly.pdbx_strand_id
1 'polypeptide(L)'
;MIDETDEPLYPSVEKLVQEIVAINHAWKVACELFGQNSHLSTSSRDLKTCLQVRLLRSYSPEQVYLIEDKQSEGEPLYSLRLREPIGNRLYAEHLPMRVAKEVLADKELEQFQKI
;
A
#
# COMPACT_ATOMS: atom_id res chain seq x y z
N MET A 1 10.36 30.39 -8.64
CA MET A 1 11.64 29.67 -8.47
C MET A 1 11.43 28.75 -7.30
N ILE A 2 11.33 27.46 -7.55
CA ILE A 2 11.25 26.46 -6.48
C ILE A 2 12.70 26.10 -6.18
N ASP A 3 13.05 26.19 -4.90
CA ASP A 3 14.37 25.89 -4.37
C ASP A 3 14.68 24.39 -4.57
N GLU A 4 15.82 24.07 -5.20
CA GLU A 4 16.22 22.70 -5.58
C GLU A 4 16.58 21.81 -4.35
N THR A 5 16.27 22.25 -3.13
CA THR A 5 16.62 21.55 -1.88
C THR A 5 15.45 20.90 -1.13
N ASP A 6 14.21 21.00 -1.62
CA ASP A 6 13.02 20.41 -0.98
C ASP A 6 12.72 18.96 -1.38
N GLU A 7 13.60 18.34 -2.19
CA GLU A 7 13.38 17.00 -2.75
C GLU A 7 13.52 15.79 -1.77
N PRO A 8 14.03 15.84 -0.51
CA PRO A 8 14.30 14.59 0.21
C PRO A 8 13.18 14.08 1.13
N LEU A 9 12.03 14.75 1.27
CA LEU A 9 11.02 14.35 2.28
C LEU A 9 9.90 13.44 1.75
N TYR A 10 9.61 13.48 0.45
CA TYR A 10 8.54 12.71 -0.17
C TYR A 10 9.08 11.85 -1.31
N PRO A 11 9.34 10.54 -1.09
CA PRO A 11 9.76 9.64 -2.16
C PRO A 11 8.66 9.60 -3.23
N SER A 12 9.04 9.62 -4.50
CA SER A 12 8.07 9.58 -5.61
C SER A 12 7.10 8.40 -5.48
N VAL A 13 5.92 8.54 -6.09
CA VAL A 13 4.90 7.49 -6.10
C VAL A 13 5.49 6.17 -6.62
N GLU A 14 6.34 6.21 -7.65
CA GLU A 14 7.00 5.05 -8.21
C GLU A 14 7.92 4.36 -7.20
N LYS A 15 8.71 5.14 -6.45
CA LYS A 15 9.61 4.62 -5.44
C LYS A 15 8.83 3.93 -4.31
N LEU A 16 7.77 4.54 -3.80
CA LEU A 16 6.93 3.91 -2.78
C LEU A 16 6.25 2.64 -3.29
N VAL A 17 5.75 2.64 -4.53
CA VAL A 17 5.16 1.44 -5.14
C VAL A 17 6.19 0.31 -5.25
N GLN A 18 7.41 0.62 -5.69
CA GLN A 18 8.50 -0.37 -5.76
C GLN A 18 8.86 -0.93 -4.37
N GLU A 19 8.95 -0.07 -3.36
CA GLU A 19 9.20 -0.49 -1.98
C GLU A 19 8.09 -1.38 -1.42
N ILE A 20 6.82 -1.02 -1.61
CA ILE A 20 5.65 -1.83 -1.19
C ILE A 20 5.72 -3.23 -1.82
N VAL A 21 6.02 -3.29 -3.11
CA VAL A 21 6.12 -4.56 -3.85
C VAL A 21 7.28 -5.42 -3.33
N ALA A 22 8.45 -4.82 -3.12
CA ALA A 22 9.62 -5.52 -2.60
C ALA A 22 9.35 -6.09 -1.20
N ILE A 23 8.75 -5.30 -0.30
CA ILE A 23 8.39 -5.77 1.05
C ILE A 23 7.28 -6.83 1.01
N ASN A 24 6.30 -6.73 0.10
CA ASN A 24 5.28 -7.76 -0.09
C ASN A 24 5.89 -9.10 -0.55
N HIS A 25 6.90 -9.07 -1.43
CA HIS A 25 7.63 -10.28 -1.82
C HIS A 25 8.42 -10.84 -0.64
N ALA A 26 9.13 -9.99 0.13
CA ALA A 26 9.85 -10.41 1.32
C ALA A 26 8.93 -11.04 2.37
N TRP A 27 7.73 -10.47 2.58
CA TRP A 27 6.70 -11.03 3.46
C TRP A 27 6.24 -12.43 3.02
N LYS A 28 5.97 -12.64 1.73
CA LYS A 28 5.59 -13.96 1.20
C LYS A 28 6.68 -14.99 1.45
N VAL A 29 7.95 -14.67 1.15
CA VAL A 29 9.10 -15.54 1.43
C VAL A 29 9.25 -15.81 2.93
N ALA A 30 9.08 -14.80 3.78
CA ALA A 30 9.14 -15.00 5.24
C ALA A 30 8.02 -15.93 5.74
N CYS A 31 6.82 -15.84 5.17
CA CYS A 31 5.71 -16.74 5.51
C CYS A 31 6.01 -18.18 5.10
N GLU A 32 6.61 -18.39 3.93
CA GLU A 32 7.01 -19.72 3.45
C GLU A 32 8.11 -20.35 4.31
N LEU A 33 9.12 -19.57 4.71
CA LEU A 33 10.29 -20.08 5.45
C LEU A 33 10.05 -20.23 6.96
N PHE A 34 9.29 -19.30 7.55
CA PHE A 34 9.17 -19.18 9.01
C PHE A 34 7.74 -19.33 9.53
N GLY A 35 6.77 -19.45 8.63
CA GLY A 35 5.34 -19.48 8.96
C GLY A 35 4.73 -18.09 9.05
N GLN A 36 3.42 -18.01 8.85
CA GLN A 36 2.69 -16.73 8.76
C GLN A 36 2.68 -15.92 10.06
N ASN A 37 2.76 -16.60 11.21
CA ASN A 37 2.76 -15.98 12.54
C ASN A 37 4.16 -15.74 13.12
N SER A 38 5.22 -15.91 12.32
CA SER A 38 6.58 -15.61 12.78
C SER A 38 6.76 -14.09 13.00
N HIS A 39 7.74 -13.72 13.83
CA HIS A 39 8.10 -12.32 14.03
C HIS A 39 8.55 -11.63 12.73
N LEU A 40 9.27 -12.35 11.86
CA LEU A 40 9.72 -11.81 10.57
C LEU A 40 8.56 -11.60 9.60
N SER A 41 7.63 -12.56 9.52
CA SER A 41 6.42 -12.45 8.70
C SER A 41 5.55 -11.28 9.18
N THR A 42 5.38 -11.15 10.49
CA THR A 42 4.58 -10.08 11.12
C THR A 42 5.22 -8.72 10.87
N SER A 43 6.52 -8.56 11.14
CA SER A 43 7.23 -7.29 10.93
C SER A 43 7.23 -6.87 9.45
N SER A 44 7.41 -7.81 8.52
CA SER A 44 7.37 -7.52 7.07
C SER A 44 5.98 -7.09 6.61
N ARG A 45 4.94 -7.77 7.10
CA ARG A 45 3.54 -7.39 6.83
C ARG A 45 3.26 -5.97 7.35
N ASP A 46 3.65 -5.68 8.58
CA ASP A 46 3.37 -4.39 9.21
C ASP A 46 4.13 -3.26 8.49
N LEU A 47 5.38 -3.50 8.07
CA LEU A 47 6.14 -2.55 7.25
C LEU A 47 5.48 -2.29 5.89
N LYS A 48 4.99 -3.35 5.20
CA LYS A 48 4.21 -3.20 3.96
C LYS A 48 2.99 -2.29 4.23
N THR A 49 2.24 -2.55 5.30
CA THR A 49 1.07 -1.75 5.67
C THR A 49 1.43 -0.29 5.93
N CYS A 50 2.53 -0.01 6.65
CA CYS A 50 3.01 1.36 6.86
C CYS A 50 3.32 2.08 5.54
N LEU A 51 3.97 1.40 4.59
CA LEU A 51 4.27 1.97 3.28
C LEU A 51 3.01 2.22 2.45
N GLN A 52 2.02 1.31 2.50
CA GLN A 52 0.73 1.48 1.85
C GLN A 52 -0.05 2.68 2.42
N VAL A 53 -0.05 2.86 3.75
CA VAL A 53 -0.65 4.04 4.40
C VAL A 53 0.07 5.33 3.99
N ARG A 54 1.41 5.30 3.93
CA ARG A 54 2.20 6.45 3.47
C ARG A 54 1.86 6.83 2.03
N LEU A 55 1.74 5.84 1.15
CA LEU A 55 1.37 6.04 -0.26
C LEU A 55 -0.01 6.73 -0.36
N LEU A 56 -1.02 6.21 0.35
CA LEU A 56 -2.37 6.80 0.36
C LEU A 56 -2.37 8.24 0.88
N ARG A 57 -1.75 8.48 2.05
CA ARG A 57 -1.71 9.83 2.66
C ARG A 57 -0.97 10.87 1.82
N SER A 58 -0.02 10.43 0.99
CA SER A 58 0.81 11.35 0.20
C SER A 58 0.24 11.63 -1.19
N TYR A 59 -0.54 10.70 -1.75
CA TYR A 59 -0.86 10.69 -3.17
C TYR A 59 -2.34 10.41 -3.50
N SER A 60 -3.20 10.21 -2.51
CA SER A 60 -4.63 9.96 -2.70
C SER A 60 -5.46 11.24 -2.60
N PRO A 61 -6.55 11.37 -3.40
CA PRO A 61 -7.01 10.43 -4.43
C PRO A 61 -6.39 10.63 -5.82
N GLU A 62 -5.46 11.57 -6.00
CA GLU A 62 -5.03 12.06 -7.31
C GLU A 62 -4.21 11.04 -8.11
N GLN A 63 -3.38 10.22 -7.46
CA GLN A 63 -2.51 9.25 -8.14
C GLN A 63 -2.74 7.81 -7.68
N VAL A 64 -3.22 7.63 -6.44
CA VAL A 64 -3.59 6.33 -5.87
C VAL A 64 -4.96 6.43 -5.22
N TYR A 65 -5.74 5.34 -5.22
CA TYR A 65 -7.00 5.27 -4.48
C TYR A 65 -7.34 3.83 -4.08
N LEU A 66 -8.20 3.66 -3.08
CA LEU A 66 -8.74 2.38 -2.66
C LEU A 66 -9.97 2.01 -3.50
N ILE A 67 -9.99 0.75 -3.95
CA ILE A 67 -11.19 0.12 -4.51
C ILE A 67 -11.35 -1.27 -3.91
N GLU A 68 -12.58 -1.67 -3.61
CA GLU A 68 -12.88 -3.03 -3.17
C GLU A 68 -12.54 -4.03 -4.28
N ASP A 69 -11.80 -5.08 -3.93
CA ASP A 69 -11.54 -6.20 -4.81
C ASP A 69 -12.69 -7.20 -4.74
N LYS A 70 -13.63 -7.08 -5.68
CA LYS A 70 -14.81 -7.95 -5.78
C LYS A 70 -14.50 -9.38 -6.21
N GLN A 71 -13.25 -9.67 -6.58
CA GLN A 71 -12.83 -10.99 -7.06
C GLN A 71 -12.09 -11.79 -5.98
N SER A 72 -11.85 -11.23 -4.79
CA SER A 72 -11.13 -11.95 -3.73
C SER A 72 -11.99 -13.08 -3.16
N GLU A 73 -11.58 -14.33 -3.36
CA GLU A 73 -12.13 -15.49 -2.65
C GLU A 73 -11.47 -15.59 -1.27
N GLY A 74 -12.08 -14.99 -0.24
CA GLY A 74 -11.52 -15.01 1.13
C GLY A 74 -11.93 -13.80 1.96
N GLU A 75 -10.96 -13.24 2.70
CA GLU A 75 -11.20 -11.98 3.42
C GLU A 75 -11.38 -10.82 2.44
N PRO A 76 -12.29 -9.87 2.70
CA PRO A 76 -12.46 -8.70 1.86
C PRO A 76 -11.18 -7.86 1.75
N LEU A 77 -10.78 -7.54 0.52
CA LEU A 77 -9.56 -6.79 0.23
C LEU A 77 -9.87 -5.45 -0.44
N TYR A 78 -9.06 -4.44 -0.13
CA TYR A 78 -8.88 -3.29 -1.00
C TYR A 78 -7.70 -3.50 -1.93
N SER A 79 -7.84 -3.08 -3.18
CA SER A 79 -6.76 -2.88 -4.13
C SER A 79 -6.35 -1.40 -4.09
N LEU A 80 -5.06 -1.10 -3.85
CA LEU A 80 -4.53 0.26 -3.94
C LEU A 80 -4.25 0.58 -5.40
N ARG A 81 -5.25 1.08 -6.12
CA ARG A 81 -5.16 1.32 -7.57
C ARG A 81 -4.37 2.56 -7.89
N LEU A 82 -3.56 2.45 -8.93
CA LEU A 82 -2.84 3.59 -9.52
C LEU A 82 -3.71 4.20 -10.62
N ARG A 83 -3.78 5.54 -10.66
CA ARG A 83 -4.46 6.26 -11.75
C ARG A 83 -3.70 6.10 -13.06
N GLU A 84 -2.39 6.28 -12.99
CA GLU A 84 -1.48 6.03 -14.10
C GLU A 84 -0.65 4.77 -13.82
N PRO A 85 -0.48 3.86 -14.79
CA PRO A 85 0.34 2.68 -14.61
C PRO A 85 1.80 3.05 -14.30
N ILE A 86 2.39 2.35 -13.33
CA ILE A 86 3.82 2.47 -13.02
C ILE A 86 4.51 1.20 -13.49
N GLY A 87 5.27 1.30 -14.59
CA GLY A 87 5.78 0.14 -15.30
C GLY A 87 4.63 -0.73 -15.82
N ASN A 88 4.59 -2.00 -15.42
CA ASN A 88 3.52 -2.94 -15.76
C ASN A 88 2.44 -3.05 -14.66
N ARG A 89 2.47 -2.21 -13.64
CA ARG A 89 1.57 -2.30 -12.48
C ARG A 89 0.42 -1.32 -12.57
N LEU A 90 -0.78 -1.81 -12.27
CA LEU A 90 -2.01 -1.02 -12.15
C LEU A 90 -2.42 -0.80 -10.69
N TYR A 91 -1.69 -1.38 -9.73
CA TYR A 91 -1.98 -1.29 -8.29
C TYR A 91 -0.72 -1.55 -7.44
N ALA A 92 -0.71 -0.99 -6.23
CA ALA A 92 0.33 -1.07 -5.21
C ALA A 92 0.02 -2.15 -4.14
N GLU A 93 -0.27 -3.37 -4.62
CA GLU A 93 -0.68 -4.53 -3.81
C GLU A 93 -2.04 -4.39 -3.10
N HIS A 94 -2.53 -5.51 -2.56
CA HIS A 94 -3.77 -5.57 -1.79
C HIS A 94 -3.54 -5.27 -0.31
N LEU A 95 -4.57 -4.70 0.32
CA LEU A 95 -4.67 -4.40 1.75
C LEU A 95 -5.99 -4.98 2.29
N PRO A 96 -5.96 -5.88 3.29
CA PRO A 96 -7.19 -6.39 3.88
C PRO A 96 -8.05 -5.27 4.49
N MET A 97 -9.35 -5.30 4.25
CA MET A 97 -10.27 -4.27 4.74
C MET A 97 -10.27 -4.19 6.27
N ARG A 98 -10.07 -5.32 6.97
CA ARG A 98 -9.90 -5.35 8.42
C ARG A 98 -8.68 -4.52 8.85
N VAL A 99 -7.53 -4.73 8.20
CA VAL A 99 -6.28 -3.99 8.51
C VAL A 99 -6.44 -2.52 8.16
N ALA A 100 -7.09 -2.19 7.02
CA ALA A 100 -7.35 -0.80 6.66
C ALA A 100 -8.13 -0.06 7.75
N LYS A 101 -9.17 -0.69 8.31
CA LYS A 101 -9.96 -0.15 9.43
C LYS A 101 -9.22 -0.06 10.76
N GLU A 102 -8.13 -0.80 10.92
CA GLU A 102 -7.28 -0.73 12.13
C GLU A 102 -6.27 0.43 12.06
N VAL A 103 -5.81 0.81 10.87
CA VAL A 103 -4.69 1.76 10.69
C VAL A 103 -5.08 3.11 10.07
N LEU A 104 -6.30 3.22 9.51
CA LEU A 104 -6.84 4.44 8.91
C LEU A 104 -8.07 4.91 9.68
N ALA A 105 -8.25 6.21 9.79
CA ALA A 105 -9.51 6.77 10.30
C ALA A 105 -10.64 6.61 9.27
N ASP A 106 -11.90 6.54 9.72
CA ASP A 106 -13.06 6.40 8.82
C ASP A 106 -13.10 7.51 7.75
N LYS A 107 -12.77 8.75 8.12
CA LYS A 107 -12.65 9.88 7.18
C LYS A 107 -11.57 9.66 6.12
N GLU A 108 -10.46 9.03 6.48
CA GLU A 108 -9.40 8.69 5.53
C GLU A 108 -9.88 7.59 4.58
N LEU A 109 -10.59 6.57 5.09
CA LEU A 109 -11.17 5.52 4.25
C LEU A 109 -12.18 6.05 3.23
N GLU A 110 -12.99 7.04 3.62
CA GLU A 110 -13.90 7.74 2.71
C GLU A 110 -13.14 8.58 1.69
N GLN A 111 -12.16 9.38 2.14
CA GLN A 111 -11.34 10.24 1.28
C GLN A 111 -10.50 9.45 0.27
N PHE A 112 -10.00 8.29 0.67
CA PHE A 112 -9.10 7.48 -0.16
C PHE A 112 -9.82 6.60 -1.16
N GLN A 113 -11.14 6.46 -1.07
CA GLN A 113 -11.91 5.70 -2.05
C GLN A 113 -12.04 6.46 -3.38
N LYS A 114 -12.25 5.69 -4.45
CA LYS A 114 -12.52 6.26 -5.78
C LYS A 114 -13.79 7.11 -5.74
N ILE A 115 -13.64 8.42 -6.00
CA ILE A 115 -14.75 9.34 -6.31
C ILE A 115 -15.42 8.91 -7.62
#